data_AF-A0A6P4FHT7-F1
#
_entry.id   AF-A0A6P4FHT7-F1
#
_cell.length_a   1.000
_cell.length_b   1.000
_cell.length_c   1.000
_cell.angle_alpha   90.00
_cell.angle_beta   90.00
_cell.angle_gamma   90.00
#
_symmetry.space_group_name_H-M   'P 1'
#
loop_
_entity.id
_entity.type
_entity.pdbx_description
1 polymer ?
#
loop_
_entity_poly.entity_id
_entity_poly.type
_entity_poly.pdbx_seq_one_letter_code
_entity_poly.pdbx_strand_id
1 'polypeptide(L)'
;MKRVHVDNYAPKYFSGKWSWDSEKDCLHFEAHNDLENARERFITTNGYKFLRTMDQEEELIFRQEYVRAKTNNSDTVVVRDIRDLVLYLMPQEFLTYKFVDFMHQPEVHSLIHALIIYFEYYLRMVEFVLIRRDELSGLLAQVQSAQTNEMKQTFSVYLSQYRMLVARNYCRIIGGEGSMSKFYHMKPISNISATIHDKYFHEHFLAVVIQIIWICMHRRAYFVIEMEMNRLFRSEHFVSAHPQYLSFTPAERSLLYGRNSKNYNYRIQESPLIQELKLVPEEDLPILWIGERKYRGSDIRIAEMELEYIVPGSQLSLIDVSHGILGHPKKLYNTLLNLDWPAVRYSNFSEQYDPYHIIRRPHLAVPKMDELKMRQMSESYEHFYQIMKVFEPFTHQQVCKWVKRDIHILFFKSGGLLTNVVSRCEKELASESKGPRVDQIISNYFKIMSKIRKDDKDADRDSITTTRGGSVASRYSFKASRKTL
;
A
#
# COMPACT_ATOMS: atom_id res chain seq x y z
N MET A 1 14.25 -5.29 -11.32
CA MET A 1 14.78 -5.31 -9.94
C MET A 1 16.14 -5.99 -9.90
N LYS A 2 17.10 -5.38 -9.21
CA LYS A 2 18.44 -5.93 -8.97
C LYS A 2 18.38 -7.06 -7.95
N ARG A 3 19.31 -8.02 -7.99
CA ARG A 3 19.31 -9.06 -6.95
C ARG A 3 19.86 -8.50 -5.64
N VAL A 4 19.43 -9.06 -4.53
CA VAL A 4 19.99 -8.77 -3.20
C VAL A 4 21.33 -9.50 -3.06
N HIS A 5 21.38 -10.73 -3.55
CA HIS A 5 22.58 -11.57 -3.56
C HIS A 5 23.22 -11.55 -4.96
N VAL A 6 24.22 -10.68 -5.15
CA VAL A 6 25.01 -10.50 -6.40
C VAL A 6 26.51 -10.57 -6.10
N ASP A 7 26.94 -11.40 -5.14
CA ASP A 7 28.32 -11.45 -4.63
C ASP A 7 28.68 -10.33 -3.63
N ASN A 8 29.50 -10.70 -2.63
CA ASN A 8 29.87 -9.90 -1.45
C ASN A 8 30.81 -8.71 -1.72
N TYR A 9 31.06 -8.35 -2.98
CA TYR A 9 32.22 -7.52 -3.36
C TYR A 9 31.93 -6.03 -3.56
N ALA A 10 30.68 -5.57 -3.52
CA ALA A 10 30.38 -4.15 -3.59
C ALA A 10 30.26 -3.55 -2.17
N PRO A 11 31.06 -2.52 -1.81
CA PRO A 11 30.88 -1.84 -0.54
C PRO A 11 29.48 -1.20 -0.51
N LYS A 12 28.66 -1.65 0.44
CA LYS A 12 27.33 -1.09 0.70
C LYS A 12 27.54 0.30 1.33
N TYR A 13 27.30 1.35 0.56
CA TYR A 13 27.31 2.71 1.09
C TYR A 13 26.09 2.91 1.98
N PHE A 14 26.33 3.13 3.28
CA PHE A 14 25.31 3.51 4.23
C PHE A 14 25.08 5.03 4.15
N SER A 15 23.84 5.49 4.38
CA SER A 15 23.55 6.90 4.65
C SER A 15 23.88 7.21 6.10
N GLY A 16 24.37 8.42 6.42
CA GLY A 16 24.87 8.71 7.76
C GLY A 16 25.49 10.11 7.88
N LYS A 17 25.92 10.46 9.09
CA LYS A 17 26.59 11.72 9.40
C LYS A 17 28.08 11.46 9.58
N TRP A 18 28.92 12.35 9.04
CA TRP A 18 30.33 12.37 9.38
C TRP A 18 30.52 13.23 10.64
N SER A 19 31.08 12.63 11.69
CA SER A 19 31.55 13.30 12.90
C SER A 19 33.07 13.21 12.96
N TRP A 20 33.71 14.21 13.55
CA TRP A 20 35.14 14.17 13.81
C TRP A 20 35.37 13.44 15.14
N ASP A 21 36.10 12.32 15.11
CA ASP A 21 36.48 11.59 16.32
C ASP A 21 37.85 12.10 16.81
N SER A 22 37.81 12.96 17.83
CA SER A 22 39.00 13.60 18.40
C SER A 22 39.97 12.63 19.07
N GLU A 23 39.51 11.46 19.53
CA GLU A 23 40.36 10.46 20.19
C GLU A 23 41.15 9.63 19.17
N LYS A 24 40.55 9.41 17.99
CA LYS A 24 41.15 8.61 16.90
C LYS A 24 41.76 9.46 15.78
N ASP A 25 41.66 10.78 15.88
CA ASP A 25 42.13 11.76 14.90
C ASP A 25 41.67 11.43 13.46
N CYS A 26 40.40 11.00 13.33
CA CYS A 26 39.84 10.59 12.05
C CYS A 26 38.37 10.99 11.88
N LEU A 27 37.94 11.14 10.63
CA LEU A 27 36.54 11.25 10.28
C LEU A 27 35.82 9.92 10.56
N HIS A 28 34.86 9.95 11.48
CA HIS A 28 33.99 8.83 11.82
C HIS A 28 32.66 8.96 11.07
N PHE A 29 32.24 7.88 10.41
CA PHE A 29 30.96 7.84 9.73
C PHE A 29 29.92 7.13 10.58
N GLU A 30 28.96 7.88 11.11
CA GLU A 30 27.79 7.36 11.82
C GLU A 30 26.69 7.02 10.80
N ALA A 31 26.58 5.75 10.45
CA ALA A 31 25.49 5.28 9.60
C ALA A 31 24.12 5.51 10.28
N HIS A 32 23.23 6.26 9.64
CA HIS A 32 21.81 6.30 9.97
C HIS A 32 21.17 5.00 9.46
N ASN A 33 20.95 4.07 10.38
CA ASN A 33 19.93 3.04 10.24
C ASN A 33 18.95 3.24 11.40
N ASP A 34 17.68 3.53 11.11
CA ASP A 34 16.63 3.67 12.15
C ASP A 34 16.46 2.38 13.00
N LEU A 35 17.10 1.28 12.59
CA LEU A 35 17.16 0.00 13.28
C LEU A 35 18.62 -0.50 13.26
N GLU A 36 19.30 -0.41 14.40
CA GLU A 36 20.72 -0.75 14.61
C GLU A 36 21.09 -2.20 14.17
N ASN A 37 20.12 -3.10 14.06
CA ASN A 37 20.34 -4.54 13.81
C ASN A 37 19.98 -4.98 12.39
N ALA A 38 20.73 -4.53 11.38
CA ALA A 38 20.56 -4.97 9.99
C ALA A 38 20.80 -6.48 9.75
N ARG A 39 21.24 -7.24 10.77
CA ARG A 39 21.49 -8.71 10.72
C ARG A 39 20.32 -9.56 11.22
N GLU A 40 19.27 -8.97 11.76
CA GLU A 40 18.11 -9.73 12.22
C GLU A 40 17.29 -10.25 11.03
N ARG A 41 17.13 -11.58 10.94
CA ARG A 41 16.30 -12.25 9.91
C ARG A 41 14.84 -11.81 9.97
N PHE A 42 14.39 -11.33 11.13
CA PHE A 42 13.00 -10.96 11.38
C PHE A 42 12.90 -9.52 11.89
N ILE A 43 11.76 -8.88 11.63
CA ILE A 43 11.30 -7.67 12.30
C ILE A 43 9.99 -7.99 13.02
N THR A 44 9.85 -7.52 14.25
CA THR A 44 8.61 -7.69 15.01
C THR A 44 7.68 -6.52 14.72
N THR A 45 6.48 -6.80 14.26
CA THR A 45 5.44 -5.80 13.98
C THR A 45 4.16 -6.19 14.67
N ASN A 46 3.66 -5.35 15.58
CA ASN A 46 2.50 -5.66 16.43
C ASN A 46 2.57 -7.05 17.09
N GLY A 47 3.77 -7.50 17.47
CA GLY A 47 4.01 -8.81 18.11
C GLY A 47 4.24 -9.98 17.13
N TYR A 48 4.15 -9.76 15.82
CA TYR A 48 4.33 -10.79 14.79
C TYR A 48 5.70 -10.70 14.12
N LYS A 49 6.32 -11.85 13.82
CA LYS A 49 7.67 -11.92 13.23
C LYS A 49 7.60 -11.96 11.70
N PHE A 50 7.82 -10.83 11.04
CA PHE A 50 7.96 -10.74 9.59
C PHE A 50 9.40 -11.02 9.17
N LEU A 51 9.60 -11.71 8.04
CA LEU A 51 10.92 -11.83 7.44
C LEU A 51 11.39 -10.44 6.99
N ARG A 52 12.62 -10.09 7.37
CA ARG A 52 13.28 -8.83 6.96
C ARG A 52 14.21 -9.04 5.77
N THR A 53 14.80 -10.22 5.67
CA THR A 53 15.75 -10.61 4.63
C THR A 53 15.28 -11.88 3.91
N MET A 54 15.74 -12.09 2.69
CA MET A 54 15.54 -13.32 1.93
C MET A 54 16.87 -14.03 1.74
N ASP A 55 16.87 -15.35 1.78
CA ASP A 55 18.01 -16.17 1.35
C ASP A 55 18.10 -16.19 -0.20
N GLN A 56 19.23 -16.61 -0.78
CA GLN A 56 19.42 -16.60 -2.25
C GLN A 56 18.37 -17.43 -2.99
N GLU A 57 17.99 -18.60 -2.46
CA GLU A 57 16.95 -19.46 -3.01
C GLU A 57 15.58 -18.82 -2.91
N GLU A 58 15.26 -18.22 -1.75
CA GLU A 58 14.00 -17.52 -1.52
C GLU A 58 13.84 -16.32 -2.45
N GLU A 59 14.93 -15.60 -2.70
CA GLU A 59 14.96 -14.50 -3.66
C GLU A 59 14.68 -14.98 -5.09
N LEU A 60 15.27 -16.11 -5.50
CA LEU A 60 15.04 -16.70 -6.81
C LEU A 60 13.57 -17.13 -6.98
N ILE A 61 13.02 -17.83 -5.98
CA ILE A 61 11.63 -18.28 -5.96
C ILE A 61 10.69 -17.07 -6.06
N PHE A 62 10.92 -16.04 -5.25
CA PHE A 62 10.11 -14.83 -5.28
C PHE A 62 10.14 -14.16 -6.66
N ARG A 63 11.32 -13.98 -7.25
CA ARG A 63 11.47 -13.34 -8.57
C ARG A 63 10.84 -14.12 -9.71
N GLN A 64 10.87 -15.44 -9.64
CA GLN A 64 10.32 -16.29 -10.69
C GLN A 64 8.80 -16.41 -10.58
N GLU A 65 8.27 -16.60 -9.36
CA GLU A 65 6.88 -16.99 -9.15
C GLU A 65 5.98 -15.87 -8.66
N TYR A 66 6.49 -14.93 -7.87
CA TYR A 66 5.66 -13.98 -7.12
C TYR A 66 5.82 -12.54 -7.58
N VAL A 67 6.93 -12.18 -8.23
CA VAL A 67 7.11 -10.84 -8.80
C VAL A 67 6.17 -10.64 -9.98
N ARG A 68 5.49 -9.48 -10.00
CA ARG A 68 4.68 -9.03 -11.12
C ARG A 68 5.50 -9.03 -12.41
N ALA A 69 4.98 -9.74 -13.43
CA ALA A 69 5.57 -9.78 -14.76
C ALA A 69 5.70 -8.38 -15.35
N LYS A 70 6.72 -8.18 -16.20
CA LYS A 70 6.93 -6.91 -16.88
C LYS A 70 5.77 -6.66 -17.84
N THR A 71 5.00 -5.60 -17.59
CA THR A 71 3.93 -5.15 -18.48
C THR A 71 4.48 -4.15 -19.51
N ASN A 72 3.77 -3.97 -20.62
CA ASN A 72 4.10 -2.95 -21.62
C ASN A 72 3.95 -1.52 -21.05
N ASN A 73 3.11 -1.35 -20.03
CA ASN A 73 2.96 -0.10 -19.28
C ASN A 73 4.10 -0.02 -18.24
N SER A 74 4.82 1.10 -18.26
CA SER A 74 5.98 1.48 -17.44
C SER A 74 6.44 0.50 -16.34
N ASP A 75 7.71 0.09 -16.38
CA ASP A 75 8.35 -0.81 -15.39
C ASP A 75 8.69 -0.04 -14.09
N THR A 76 7.64 0.44 -13.40
CA THR A 76 7.71 1.22 -12.16
C THR A 76 7.15 0.44 -10.97
N VAL A 77 7.57 0.81 -9.77
CA VAL A 77 7.05 0.26 -8.52
C VAL A 77 5.60 0.74 -8.33
N VAL A 78 4.68 -0.18 -8.04
CA VAL A 78 3.29 0.12 -7.68
C VAL A 78 2.90 -0.58 -6.38
N VAL A 79 1.77 -0.21 -5.78
CA VAL A 79 1.28 -0.78 -4.51
C VAL A 79 1.19 -2.31 -4.54
N ARG A 80 0.83 -2.90 -5.69
CA ARG A 80 0.82 -4.36 -5.89
C ARG A 80 2.19 -4.98 -5.66
N ASP A 81 3.28 -4.37 -6.14
CA ASP A 81 4.63 -4.91 -5.96
C ASP A 81 5.04 -4.94 -4.48
N ILE A 82 4.66 -3.90 -3.71
CA ILE A 82 4.91 -3.82 -2.27
C ILE A 82 4.06 -4.85 -1.52
N ARG A 83 2.76 -4.94 -1.84
CA ARG A 83 1.85 -5.90 -1.23
C ARG A 83 2.33 -7.33 -1.46
N ASP A 84 2.68 -7.69 -2.69
CA ASP A 84 3.15 -9.03 -3.03
C ASP A 84 4.46 -9.37 -2.27
N LEU A 85 5.37 -8.39 -2.12
CA LEU A 85 6.55 -8.55 -1.27
C LEU A 85 6.19 -8.81 0.20
N VAL A 86 5.25 -8.05 0.78
CA VAL A 86 4.83 -8.23 2.18
C VAL A 86 4.12 -9.57 2.38
N LEU A 87 3.25 -10.00 1.45
CA LEU A 87 2.63 -11.34 1.50
C LEU A 87 3.67 -12.46 1.45
N TYR A 88 4.79 -12.24 0.76
CA TYR A 88 5.87 -13.21 0.73
C TYR A 88 6.66 -13.24 2.06
N LEU A 89 6.83 -12.09 2.71
CA LEU A 89 7.60 -11.95 3.95
C LEU A 89 6.80 -12.19 5.24
N MET A 90 5.47 -12.21 5.19
CA MET A 90 4.63 -12.33 6.38
C MET A 90 4.61 -13.73 7.00
N PRO A 91 4.25 -13.86 8.30
CA PRO A 91 4.07 -15.15 8.96
C PRO A 91 3.15 -16.12 8.20
N GLN A 92 3.45 -17.42 8.29
CA GLN A 92 2.62 -18.47 7.67
C GLN A 92 1.16 -18.44 8.17
N GLU A 93 0.96 -18.14 9.45
CA GLU A 93 -0.37 -18.11 10.08
C GLU A 93 -1.31 -17.06 9.46
N PHE A 94 -0.78 -16.10 8.69
CA PHE A 94 -1.59 -15.07 8.01
C PHE A 94 -2.09 -15.55 6.65
N LEU A 95 -1.45 -16.57 6.04
CA LEU A 95 -1.73 -17.06 4.69
C LEU A 95 -3.01 -17.93 4.60
N THR A 96 -4.09 -17.45 5.21
CA THR A 96 -5.41 -18.06 5.03
C THR A 96 -6.04 -17.57 3.73
N TYR A 97 -6.88 -18.40 3.10
CA TYR A 97 -7.61 -18.03 1.89
C TYR A 97 -8.38 -16.71 2.09
N LYS A 98 -9.10 -16.60 3.20
CA LYS A 98 -9.90 -15.42 3.56
C LYS A 98 -9.05 -14.16 3.65
N PHE A 99 -7.90 -14.22 4.33
CA PHE A 99 -7.04 -13.04 4.50
C PHE A 99 -6.38 -12.62 3.19
N VAL A 100 -5.88 -13.58 2.39
CA VAL A 100 -5.30 -13.28 1.08
C VAL A 100 -6.35 -12.68 0.14
N ASP A 101 -7.55 -13.26 0.08
CA ASP A 101 -8.66 -12.73 -0.72
C ASP A 101 -9.05 -11.32 -0.28
N PHE A 102 -9.09 -11.06 1.03
CA PHE A 102 -9.35 -9.74 1.61
C PHE A 102 -8.30 -8.70 1.19
N MET A 103 -7.01 -9.01 1.29
CA MET A 103 -5.91 -8.11 0.89
C MET A 103 -5.91 -7.75 -0.60
N HIS A 104 -6.66 -8.49 -1.41
CA HIS A 104 -6.81 -8.28 -2.84
C HIS A 104 -8.13 -7.62 -3.24
N GLN A 105 -8.95 -7.16 -2.28
CA GLN A 105 -10.18 -6.44 -2.62
C GLN A 105 -9.94 -4.94 -2.92
N PRO A 106 -10.77 -4.32 -3.78
CA PRO A 106 -10.65 -2.90 -4.15
C PRO A 106 -10.72 -1.92 -2.97
N GLU A 107 -11.57 -2.21 -1.98
CA GLU A 107 -11.79 -1.38 -0.79
C GLU A 107 -10.53 -1.36 0.09
N VAL A 108 -9.88 -2.52 0.25
CA VAL A 108 -8.59 -2.64 0.97
C VAL A 108 -7.49 -1.92 0.21
N HIS A 109 -7.44 -2.06 -1.12
CA HIS A 109 -6.50 -1.30 -1.95
C HIS A 109 -6.69 0.21 -1.80
N SER A 110 -7.94 0.68 -1.77
CA SER A 110 -8.27 2.10 -1.59
C SER A 110 -7.85 2.61 -0.22
N LEU A 111 -8.05 1.83 0.85
CA LEU A 111 -7.56 2.16 2.18
C LEU A 111 -6.03 2.25 2.22
N ILE A 112 -5.33 1.26 1.67
CA ILE A 112 -3.86 1.27 1.60
C ILE A 112 -3.37 2.49 0.82
N HIS A 113 -4.02 2.83 -0.31
CA HIS A 113 -3.65 4.00 -1.10
C HIS A 113 -3.83 5.31 -0.31
N ALA A 114 -4.98 5.48 0.36
CA ALA A 114 -5.22 6.65 1.21
C ALA A 114 -4.22 6.73 2.39
N LEU A 115 -3.85 5.59 2.98
CA LEU A 115 -2.83 5.54 4.03
C LEU A 115 -1.46 5.96 3.50
N ILE A 116 -1.07 5.56 2.29
CA ILE A 116 0.20 5.98 1.68
C ILE A 116 0.25 7.50 1.55
N ILE A 117 -0.81 8.12 1.00
CA ILE A 117 -0.89 9.58 0.86
C ILE A 117 -0.87 10.26 2.24
N TYR A 118 -1.65 9.74 3.19
CA TYR A 118 -1.67 10.25 4.57
C TYR A 118 -0.29 10.19 5.24
N PHE A 119 0.40 9.05 5.15
CA PHE A 119 1.70 8.87 5.81
C PHE A 119 2.80 9.69 5.15
N GLU A 120 2.74 9.93 3.84
CA GLU A 120 3.62 10.86 3.15
C GLU A 120 3.54 12.27 3.79
N TYR A 121 2.33 12.78 4.00
CA TYR A 121 2.14 14.09 4.64
C TYR A 121 2.43 14.07 6.15
N TYR A 122 1.99 13.02 6.86
CA TYR A 122 2.20 12.88 8.31
C TYR A 122 3.67 12.82 8.70
N LEU A 123 4.49 12.05 7.98
CA LEU A 123 5.92 11.93 8.30
C LEU A 123 6.66 13.25 8.10
N ARG A 124 6.31 14.02 7.05
CA ARG A 124 6.82 15.38 6.84
C ARG A 124 6.42 16.31 7.99
N MET A 125 5.18 16.19 8.47
CA MET A 125 4.68 16.94 9.63
C MET A 125 5.40 16.58 10.92
N VAL A 126 5.69 15.29 11.16
CA VAL A 126 6.48 14.86 12.32
C VAL A 126 7.90 15.40 12.25
N GLU A 127 8.55 15.31 11.08
CA GLU A 127 9.88 15.88 10.88
C GLU A 127 9.90 17.39 11.16
N PHE A 128 8.92 18.14 10.65
CA PHE A 128 8.76 19.55 10.96
C PHE A 128 8.63 19.81 12.46
N VAL A 129 7.77 19.05 13.16
CA VAL A 129 7.60 19.18 14.62
C VAL A 129 8.90 18.91 15.36
N LEU A 130 9.64 17.88 14.98
CA LEU A 130 10.90 17.50 15.60
C LEU A 130 11.98 18.57 15.42
N ILE A 131 12.14 19.08 14.19
CA ILE A 131 13.06 20.19 13.89
C ILE A 131 12.71 21.41 14.75
N ARG A 132 11.42 21.76 14.83
CA ARG A 132 10.96 22.89 15.66
C ARG A 132 11.21 22.69 17.15
N ARG A 133 11.05 21.47 17.65
CA ARG A 133 11.33 21.15 19.05
C ARG A 133 12.82 21.34 19.37
N ASP A 134 13.69 20.93 18.46
CA ASP A 134 15.14 21.08 18.61
C ASP A 134 15.56 22.57 18.53
N GLU A 135 14.95 23.35 17.63
CA GLU A 135 15.15 24.81 17.54
C GLU A 135 14.75 25.55 18.83
N LEU A 136 13.63 25.16 19.46
CA LEU A 136 13.10 25.80 20.66
C LEU A 136 13.84 25.40 21.94
N SER A 137 14.41 24.20 21.98
CA SER A 137 15.18 23.70 23.13
C SER A 137 16.66 24.10 23.07
N GLY A 138 17.15 24.56 21.92
CA GLY A 138 18.51 25.03 21.73
C GLY A 138 18.79 26.44 22.28
N LEU A 139 20.08 26.82 22.28
CA LEU A 139 20.58 28.15 22.69
C LEU A 139 20.07 29.31 21.80
N LEU A 140 19.39 28.99 20.69
CA LEU A 140 18.81 29.92 19.72
C LEU A 140 17.26 29.96 19.81
N ALA A 141 16.70 29.72 20.99
CA ALA A 141 15.25 29.69 21.20
C ALA A 141 14.55 30.92 20.59
N GLN A 142 13.77 30.71 19.53
CA GLN A 142 13.05 31.77 18.83
C GLN A 142 11.64 31.95 19.42
N VAL A 143 11.22 33.21 19.59
CA VAL A 143 9.85 33.55 20.01
C VAL A 143 8.88 33.22 18.87
N GLN A 144 7.81 32.48 19.17
CA GLN A 144 6.80 32.12 18.17
C GLN A 144 5.93 33.33 17.81
N SER A 145 5.83 33.62 16.51
CA SER A 145 4.93 34.67 16.00
C SER A 145 3.49 34.16 15.84
N ALA A 146 2.53 35.07 15.77
CA ALA A 146 1.13 34.74 15.45
C ALA A 146 1.00 34.04 14.08
N GLN A 147 1.80 34.45 13.09
CA GLN A 147 1.85 33.83 11.76
C GLN A 147 2.29 32.37 11.83
N THR A 148 3.24 32.05 12.72
CA THR A 148 3.69 30.67 12.95
C THR A 148 2.56 29.78 13.51
N ASN A 149 1.67 30.34 14.33
CA ASN A 149 0.54 29.61 14.89
C ASN A 149 -0.56 29.36 13.84
N GLU A 150 -0.85 30.35 13.00
CA GLU A 150 -1.81 30.21 11.89
C GLU A 150 -1.34 29.18 10.85
N MET A 151 -0.04 29.17 10.54
CA MET A 151 0.59 28.17 9.68
C MET A 151 0.42 26.74 10.24
N LYS A 152 0.74 26.56 11.54
CA LYS A 152 0.57 25.28 12.24
C LYS A 152 -0.89 24.81 12.20
N GLN A 153 -1.84 25.71 12.43
CA GLN A 153 -3.25 25.40 12.35
C GLN A 153 -3.65 24.93 10.95
N THR A 154 -3.15 25.59 9.91
CA THR A 154 -3.42 25.21 8.51
C THR A 154 -2.87 23.82 8.19
N PHE A 155 -1.64 23.53 8.62
CA PHE A 155 -1.07 22.20 8.45
C PHE A 155 -1.84 21.09 9.17
N SER A 156 -2.32 21.36 10.38
CA SER A 156 -3.18 20.43 11.14
C SER A 156 -4.48 20.13 10.41
N VAL A 157 -5.08 21.15 9.78
CA VAL A 157 -6.28 21.01 8.95
C VAL A 157 -6.01 20.10 7.75
N TYR A 158 -4.89 20.25 7.04
CA TYR A 158 -4.56 19.37 5.90
C TYR A 158 -4.34 17.93 6.33
N LEU A 159 -3.67 17.73 7.45
CA LEU A 159 -3.50 16.40 8.01
C LEU A 159 -4.84 15.74 8.37
N SER A 160 -5.80 16.52 8.90
CA SER A 160 -7.18 16.07 9.17
C SER A 160 -7.92 15.68 7.88
N GLN A 161 -7.78 16.46 6.81
CA GLN A 161 -8.37 16.15 5.50
C GLN A 161 -7.87 14.82 4.90
N TYR A 162 -6.55 14.58 4.93
CA TYR A 162 -6.00 13.27 4.54
C TYR A 162 -6.49 12.15 5.46
N ARG A 163 -6.65 12.42 6.76
CA ARG A 163 -7.20 11.43 7.70
C ARG A 163 -8.67 11.11 7.41
N MET A 164 -9.48 12.09 7.02
CA MET A 164 -10.86 11.86 6.59
C MET A 164 -10.94 10.91 5.40
N LEU A 165 -10.02 11.03 4.43
CA LEU A 165 -9.93 10.13 3.28
C LEU A 165 -9.65 8.68 3.71
N VAL A 166 -8.70 8.49 4.64
CA VAL A 166 -8.40 7.20 5.25
C VAL A 166 -9.62 6.66 6.01
N ALA A 167 -10.24 7.50 6.84
CA ALA A 167 -11.36 7.14 7.68
C ALA A 167 -12.55 6.65 6.85
N ARG A 168 -12.90 7.39 5.79
CA ARG A 168 -13.95 6.98 4.85
C ARG A 168 -13.67 5.60 4.28
N ASN A 169 -12.47 5.37 3.74
CA ASN A 169 -12.12 4.08 3.14
C ASN A 169 -12.15 2.94 4.16
N TYR A 170 -11.75 3.21 5.40
CA TYR A 170 -11.80 2.24 6.49
C TYR A 170 -13.25 1.91 6.91
N CYS A 171 -14.13 2.92 6.98
CA CYS A 171 -15.54 2.71 7.31
C CYS A 171 -16.26 1.82 6.28
N ARG A 172 -15.90 1.87 4.99
CA ARG A 172 -16.46 0.96 3.98
C ARG A 172 -16.11 -0.51 4.24
N ILE A 173 -14.89 -0.75 4.71
CA ILE A 173 -14.43 -2.09 5.09
C ILE A 173 -15.18 -2.57 6.33
N ILE A 174 -15.24 -1.75 7.38
CA ILE A 174 -15.95 -2.11 8.62
C ILE A 174 -17.44 -2.29 8.37
N GLY A 175 -18.05 -1.41 7.57
CA GLY A 175 -19.48 -1.45 7.25
C GLY A 175 -19.89 -2.59 6.32
N GLY A 176 -18.93 -3.36 5.78
CA GLY A 176 -19.23 -4.48 4.89
C GLY A 176 -19.82 -4.04 3.55
N GLU A 177 -19.49 -2.84 3.06
CA GLU A 177 -20.03 -2.32 1.80
C GLU A 177 -19.49 -3.11 0.59
N GLY A 178 -20.34 -3.32 -0.41
CA GLY A 178 -19.92 -3.94 -1.68
C GLY A 178 -19.28 -5.31 -1.50
N SER A 179 -18.03 -5.45 -1.95
CA SER A 179 -17.29 -6.72 -1.91
C SER A 179 -16.88 -7.13 -0.50
N MET A 180 -16.96 -6.20 0.47
CA MET A 180 -16.61 -6.41 1.88
C MET A 180 -17.65 -7.19 2.66
N SER A 181 -18.89 -7.26 2.15
CA SER A 181 -20.02 -7.95 2.79
C SER A 181 -19.69 -9.41 3.18
N LYS A 182 -18.87 -10.11 2.39
CA LYS A 182 -18.42 -11.50 2.66
C LYS A 182 -17.46 -11.63 3.86
N PHE A 183 -16.83 -10.54 4.29
CA PHE A 183 -15.96 -10.49 5.47
C PHE A 183 -16.65 -9.86 6.68
N TYR A 184 -17.87 -9.36 6.51
CA TYR A 184 -18.64 -8.76 7.59
C TYR A 184 -19.33 -9.84 8.41
N HIS A 185 -19.06 -9.86 9.71
CA HIS A 185 -19.51 -10.93 10.61
C HIS A 185 -20.50 -10.48 11.69
N MET A 186 -20.96 -9.22 11.67
CA MET A 186 -22.05 -8.81 12.55
C MET A 186 -23.39 -9.26 11.99
N LYS A 187 -24.08 -10.14 12.72
CA LYS A 187 -25.50 -10.40 12.47
C LYS A 187 -26.30 -9.18 12.95
N PRO A 188 -27.13 -8.55 12.10
CA PRO A 188 -27.85 -7.30 12.42
C PRO A 188 -28.74 -7.38 13.67
N ILE A 189 -29.16 -8.59 14.05
CA ILE A 189 -30.15 -8.82 15.11
C ILE A 189 -29.49 -9.12 16.46
N SER A 190 -28.27 -9.69 16.48
CA SER A 190 -27.63 -10.13 17.72
C SER A 190 -26.41 -9.30 18.12
N ASN A 191 -25.78 -8.53 17.21
CA ASN A 191 -24.54 -7.80 17.48
C ASN A 191 -23.43 -8.64 18.16
N ILE A 192 -23.49 -9.97 18.02
CA ILE A 192 -22.47 -10.91 18.53
C ILE A 192 -21.51 -11.17 17.37
N SER A 193 -20.33 -10.55 17.42
CA SER A 193 -19.23 -10.86 16.50
C SER A 193 -18.53 -12.16 16.90
N ALA A 194 -17.77 -12.76 15.98
CA ALA A 194 -16.82 -13.80 16.33
C ALA A 194 -15.58 -13.13 16.95
N THR A 195 -15.78 -12.52 18.12
CA THR A 195 -14.91 -11.50 18.74
C THR A 195 -13.42 -11.82 18.68
N ILE A 196 -13.04 -13.09 18.92
CA ILE A 196 -11.64 -13.52 18.91
C ILE A 196 -11.09 -13.65 17.49
N HIS A 197 -11.83 -14.24 16.54
CA HIS A 197 -11.37 -14.40 15.16
C HIS A 197 -11.25 -13.05 14.46
N ASP A 198 -12.25 -12.18 14.64
CA ASP A 198 -12.27 -10.84 14.05
C ASP A 198 -11.14 -9.97 14.64
N LYS A 199 -10.84 -10.14 15.94
CA LYS A 199 -9.66 -9.55 16.56
C LYS A 199 -8.38 -9.99 15.87
N TYR A 200 -8.10 -11.29 15.77
CA TYR A 200 -6.88 -11.77 15.10
C TYR A 200 -6.80 -11.31 13.65
N PHE A 201 -7.91 -11.33 12.92
CA PHE A 201 -7.97 -10.85 11.55
C PHE A 201 -7.58 -9.37 11.45
N HIS A 202 -8.11 -8.52 12.35
CA HIS A 202 -7.77 -7.11 12.42
C HIS A 202 -6.30 -6.89 12.81
N GLU A 203 -5.78 -7.65 13.78
CA GLU A 203 -4.38 -7.59 14.19
C GLU A 203 -3.42 -7.96 13.05
N HIS A 204 -3.72 -9.03 12.31
CA HIS A 204 -2.95 -9.45 11.13
C HIS A 204 -3.01 -8.37 10.05
N PHE A 205 -4.18 -7.79 9.82
CA PHE A 205 -4.37 -6.72 8.85
C PHE A 205 -3.51 -5.50 9.18
N LEU A 206 -3.57 -5.00 10.42
CA LEU A 206 -2.75 -3.86 10.84
C LEU A 206 -1.26 -4.15 10.69
N ALA A 207 -0.80 -5.32 11.12
CA ALA A 207 0.61 -5.68 11.02
C ALA A 207 1.11 -5.70 9.56
N VAL A 208 0.30 -6.26 8.65
CA VAL A 208 0.62 -6.27 7.21
C VAL A 208 0.62 -4.87 6.62
N VAL A 209 -0.36 -4.03 6.97
CA VAL A 209 -0.44 -2.66 6.44
C VAL A 209 0.72 -1.80 6.95
N ILE A 210 1.16 -1.95 8.21
CA ILE A 210 2.36 -1.29 8.73
C ILE A 210 3.57 -1.62 7.86
N GLN A 211 3.77 -2.90 7.54
CA GLN A 211 4.86 -3.34 6.66
C GLN A 211 4.74 -2.75 5.25
N ILE A 212 3.53 -2.68 4.68
CA ILE A 212 3.29 -2.07 3.36
C ILE A 212 3.68 -0.58 3.39
N ILE A 213 3.18 0.17 4.37
CA ILE A 213 3.48 1.61 4.49
C ILE A 213 4.96 1.84 4.74
N TRP A 214 5.58 1.08 5.64
CA TRP A 214 7.00 1.20 5.93
C TRP A 214 7.88 0.97 4.69
N ILE A 215 7.61 -0.09 3.92
CA ILE A 215 8.33 -0.34 2.65
C ILE A 215 8.07 0.78 1.65
N CYS A 216 6.83 1.26 1.56
CA CYS A 216 6.47 2.37 0.69
C CYS A 216 7.28 3.63 1.05
N MET A 217 7.38 3.96 2.34
CA MET A 217 8.09 5.12 2.90
C MET A 217 9.60 4.88 3.04
N HIS A 218 10.22 4.28 2.03
CA HIS A 218 11.67 4.05 1.95
C HIS A 218 12.28 3.23 3.10
N ARG A 219 11.46 2.46 3.82
CA ARG A 219 11.86 1.75 5.05
C ARG A 219 12.42 2.67 6.14
N ARG A 220 11.94 3.91 6.22
CA ARG A 220 12.32 4.90 7.23
C ARG A 220 11.23 5.07 8.29
N ALA A 221 11.60 5.61 9.45
CA ALA A 221 10.69 6.01 10.53
C ALA A 221 9.73 4.89 10.99
N TYR A 222 10.20 3.63 11.02
CA TYR A 222 9.39 2.45 11.32
C TYR A 222 8.52 2.61 12.57
N PHE A 223 9.13 3.00 13.70
CA PHE A 223 8.43 3.15 14.97
C PHE A 223 7.41 4.29 14.98
N VAL A 224 7.64 5.35 14.21
CA VAL A 224 6.67 6.44 14.04
C VAL A 224 5.46 5.95 13.23
N ILE A 225 5.70 5.17 12.17
CA ILE A 225 4.64 4.57 11.35
C ILE A 225 3.82 3.57 12.18
N GLU A 226 4.47 2.65 12.90
CA GLU A 226 3.81 1.66 13.74
C GLU A 226 2.98 2.32 14.85
N MET A 227 3.54 3.31 15.54
CA MET A 227 2.84 4.07 16.58
C MET A 227 1.61 4.78 16.02
N GLU A 228 1.74 5.53 14.91
CA GLU A 228 0.62 6.27 14.32
C GLU A 228 -0.45 5.34 13.75
N MET A 229 -0.06 4.22 13.13
CA MET A 229 -1.03 3.23 12.64
C MET A 229 -1.86 2.67 13.80
N ASN A 230 -1.21 2.26 14.89
CA ASN A 230 -1.91 1.76 16.06
C ASN A 230 -2.80 2.85 16.68
N ARG A 231 -2.34 4.10 16.74
CA ARG A 231 -3.15 5.23 17.21
C ARG A 231 -4.39 5.44 16.35
N LEU A 232 -4.26 5.52 15.02
CA LEU A 232 -5.38 5.79 14.10
C LEU A 232 -6.49 4.74 14.18
N PHE A 233 -6.11 3.47 14.27
CA PHE A 233 -7.07 2.37 14.21
C PHE A 233 -7.59 1.96 15.59
N ARG A 234 -6.80 2.15 16.66
CA ARG A 234 -7.16 1.68 18.01
C ARG A 234 -7.43 2.79 19.02
N SER A 235 -6.92 4.00 18.82
CA SER A 235 -6.74 5.09 19.81
C SER A 235 -5.53 4.90 20.75
N GLU A 236 -5.13 5.99 21.40
CA GLU A 236 -4.00 6.02 22.36
C GLU A 236 -4.17 5.02 23.53
N HIS A 237 -5.41 4.67 23.91
CA HIS A 237 -5.65 3.73 25.03
C HIS A 237 -5.12 2.32 24.77
N PHE A 238 -5.04 1.91 23.51
CA PHE A 238 -4.73 0.55 23.10
C PHE A 238 -3.40 0.46 22.34
N VAL A 239 -2.63 1.55 22.30
CA VAL A 239 -1.25 1.54 21.82
C VAL A 239 -0.37 0.91 22.91
N SER A 240 0.30 -0.18 22.58
CA SER A 240 1.26 -0.80 23.49
C SER A 240 2.43 0.16 23.74
N ALA A 241 2.84 0.29 24.99
CA ALA A 241 4.04 1.07 25.32
C ALA A 241 5.27 0.41 24.67
N HIS A 242 6.01 1.18 23.87
CA HIS A 242 7.25 0.73 23.25
C HIS A 242 8.32 1.80 23.48
N PRO A 243 9.52 1.45 23.98
CA PRO A 243 10.51 2.45 24.37
C PRO A 243 11.06 3.27 23.19
N GLN A 244 10.98 2.73 21.97
CA GLN A 244 11.39 3.43 20.74
C GLN A 244 10.31 4.36 20.18
N TYR A 245 9.09 4.36 20.75
CA TYR A 245 8.05 5.28 20.32
C TYR A 245 8.36 6.71 20.73
N LEU A 246 8.11 7.62 19.79
CA LEU A 246 8.34 9.04 20.01
C LEU A 246 7.29 9.59 20.98
N SER A 247 7.75 10.32 22.00
CA SER A 247 6.86 11.03 22.92
C SER A 247 6.59 12.44 22.41
N PHE A 248 5.32 12.75 22.17
CA PHE A 248 4.86 14.09 21.80
C PHE A 248 4.29 14.83 23.01
N THR A 249 4.61 16.12 23.11
CA THR A 249 4.02 17.06 24.07
C THR A 249 2.53 17.30 23.76
N PRO A 250 1.72 17.80 24.72
CA PRO A 250 0.30 18.07 24.47
C PRO A 250 0.04 19.01 23.28
N ALA A 251 0.90 20.01 23.07
CA ALA A 251 0.80 20.93 21.95
C ALA A 251 1.09 20.24 20.60
N GLU A 252 2.11 19.38 20.55
CA GLU A 252 2.45 18.58 19.37
C GLU A 252 1.35 17.57 19.04
N ARG A 253 0.77 16.93 20.06
CA ARG A 253 -0.39 16.04 19.90
C ARG A 253 -1.59 16.78 19.34
N SER A 254 -1.89 17.98 19.85
CA SER A 254 -2.99 18.80 19.32
C SER A 254 -2.79 19.13 17.83
N LEU A 255 -1.56 19.39 17.42
CA LEU A 255 -1.21 19.66 16.03
C LEU A 255 -1.36 18.40 15.15
N LEU A 256 -0.78 17.28 15.58
CA LEU A 256 -0.69 16.05 14.79
C LEU A 256 -1.98 15.25 14.78
N TYR A 257 -2.71 15.19 15.91
CA TYR A 257 -3.88 14.33 16.07
C TYR A 257 -5.17 15.02 15.64
N GLY A 258 -5.15 16.33 15.42
CA GLY A 258 -6.31 17.11 15.00
C GLY A 258 -7.34 17.29 16.13
N ARG A 259 -8.40 18.05 15.82
CA ARG A 259 -9.37 18.54 16.82
C ARG A 259 -10.39 17.49 17.25
N ASN A 260 -10.69 16.53 16.38
CA ASN A 260 -11.72 15.52 16.60
C ASN A 260 -11.22 14.32 17.41
N SER A 261 -9.90 14.14 17.53
CA SER A 261 -9.29 13.05 18.29
C SER A 261 -9.46 13.28 19.79
N LYS A 262 -10.45 12.61 20.39
CA LYS A 262 -10.76 12.66 21.82
C LYS A 262 -10.58 11.30 22.48
N ASN A 263 -9.96 11.32 23.66
CA ASN A 263 -9.85 10.15 24.51
C ASN A 263 -11.06 10.11 25.46
N TYR A 264 -11.83 9.03 25.34
CA TYR A 264 -12.97 8.70 26.17
C TYR A 264 -12.63 7.50 27.06
N ASN A 265 -13.57 7.05 27.90
CA ASN A 265 -13.39 5.80 28.63
C ASN A 265 -13.19 4.62 27.64
N TYR A 266 -12.24 3.72 27.92
CA TYR A 266 -11.88 2.59 27.05
C TYR A 266 -13.07 1.74 26.56
N ARG A 267 -14.18 1.69 27.32
CA ARG A 267 -15.39 0.93 26.93
C ARG A 267 -16.20 1.56 25.80
N ILE A 268 -16.11 2.88 25.64
CA ILE A 268 -16.82 3.66 24.62
C ILE A 268 -15.85 4.31 23.63
N GLN A 269 -14.56 3.96 23.73
CA GLN A 269 -13.53 4.54 22.89
C GLN A 269 -13.67 4.02 21.46
N GLU A 270 -13.75 4.96 20.53
CA GLU A 270 -13.75 4.69 19.10
C GLU A 270 -12.37 4.94 18.51
N SER A 271 -12.12 4.41 17.31
CA SER A 271 -10.91 4.73 16.58
C SER A 271 -10.89 6.23 16.22
N PRO A 272 -9.74 6.90 16.27
CA PRO A 272 -9.60 8.27 15.79
C PRO A 272 -10.10 8.47 14.35
N LEU A 273 -9.98 7.45 13.49
CA LEU A 273 -10.55 7.48 12.15
C LEU A 273 -12.08 7.65 12.18
N ILE A 274 -12.80 6.87 13.00
CA ILE A 274 -14.26 6.99 13.12
C ILE A 274 -14.64 8.36 13.71
N GLN A 275 -13.89 8.84 14.69
CA GLN A 275 -14.12 10.16 15.31
C GLN A 275 -13.97 11.30 14.29
N GLU A 276 -13.04 11.17 13.34
CA GLU A 276 -12.82 12.17 12.29
C GLU A 276 -14.08 12.41 11.44
N LEU A 277 -14.90 11.38 11.23
CA LEU A 277 -16.11 11.45 10.41
C LEU A 277 -17.36 11.95 11.17
N LYS A 278 -17.30 12.10 12.49
CA LYS A 278 -18.46 12.54 13.29
C LYS A 278 -18.75 14.03 13.15
N LEU A 279 -17.71 14.83 12.96
CA LEU A 279 -17.78 16.29 12.91
C LEU A 279 -17.01 16.79 11.69
N VAL A 280 -17.55 16.47 10.51
CA VAL A 280 -17.00 16.93 9.23
C VAL A 280 -17.53 18.34 8.95
N PRO A 281 -16.65 19.35 8.80
CA PRO A 281 -17.05 20.69 8.37
C PRO A 281 -17.68 20.66 6.98
N GLU A 282 -18.63 21.56 6.71
CA GLU A 282 -19.33 21.60 5.42
C GLU A 282 -18.37 21.79 4.23
N GLU A 283 -17.30 22.57 4.42
CA GLU A 283 -16.32 22.82 3.36
C GLU A 283 -15.49 21.58 3.01
N ASP A 284 -15.37 20.63 3.94
CA ASP A 284 -14.61 19.39 3.77
C ASP A 284 -15.48 18.22 3.27
N LEU A 285 -16.81 18.37 3.21
CA LEU A 285 -17.71 17.31 2.70
C LEU A 285 -17.34 16.76 1.32
N PRO A 286 -16.87 17.57 0.34
CA PRO A 286 -16.47 17.06 -0.97
C PRO A 286 -15.35 16.01 -0.91
N ILE A 287 -14.51 16.04 0.13
CA ILE A 287 -13.41 15.08 0.34
C ILE A 287 -13.94 13.65 0.45
N LEU A 288 -15.12 13.48 1.05
CA LEU A 288 -15.75 12.17 1.20
C LEU A 288 -16.09 11.53 -0.17
N TRP A 289 -16.25 12.32 -1.22
CA TRP A 289 -16.59 11.85 -2.57
C TRP A 289 -15.38 11.64 -3.49
N ILE A 290 -14.16 11.95 -3.02
CA ILE A 290 -12.94 11.86 -3.82
C ILE A 290 -12.74 10.43 -4.36
N GLY A 291 -12.57 10.34 -5.69
CA GLY A 291 -12.37 9.09 -6.42
C GLY A 291 -13.65 8.32 -6.76
N GLU A 292 -14.82 8.84 -6.42
CA GLU A 292 -16.12 8.38 -6.94
C GLU A 292 -16.76 9.40 -7.88
N ARG A 293 -16.58 10.67 -7.56
CA ARG A 293 -17.12 11.82 -8.28
C ARG A 293 -16.01 12.81 -8.52
N LYS A 294 -15.92 13.33 -9.74
CA LYS A 294 -14.99 14.40 -10.07
C LYS A 294 -15.31 15.65 -9.25
N TYR A 295 -14.35 16.15 -8.49
CA TYR A 295 -14.50 17.38 -7.75
C TYR A 295 -14.70 18.57 -8.70
N ARG A 296 -15.75 19.34 -8.43
CA ARG A 296 -16.09 20.58 -9.15
C ARG A 296 -16.35 21.65 -8.10
N GLY A 297 -15.28 22.31 -7.68
CA GLY A 297 -15.37 23.43 -6.76
C GLY A 297 -14.14 24.32 -6.89
N SER A 298 -14.13 25.38 -6.10
CA SER A 298 -13.06 26.39 -6.11
C SER A 298 -11.93 26.09 -5.12
N ASP A 299 -12.06 25.08 -4.26
CA ASP A 299 -11.00 24.70 -3.31
C ASP A 299 -9.91 23.89 -4.03
N ILE A 300 -8.80 24.57 -4.30
CA ILE A 300 -7.62 24.01 -4.97
C ILE A 300 -7.08 22.78 -4.21
N ARG A 301 -7.17 22.76 -2.89
CA ARG A 301 -6.59 21.69 -2.06
C ARG A 301 -7.35 20.38 -2.18
N ILE A 302 -8.68 20.47 -2.29
CA ILE A 302 -9.52 19.30 -2.58
C ILE A 302 -9.22 18.79 -3.99
N ALA A 303 -8.99 19.69 -4.95
CA ALA A 303 -8.59 19.32 -6.31
C ALA A 303 -7.20 18.66 -6.36
N GLU A 304 -6.23 19.15 -5.59
CA GLU A 304 -4.89 18.56 -5.44
C GLU A 304 -4.98 17.17 -4.80
N MET A 305 -5.66 17.04 -3.66
CA MET A 305 -5.86 15.75 -3.00
C MET A 305 -6.64 14.75 -3.88
N GLU A 306 -7.62 15.23 -4.65
CA GLU A 306 -8.31 14.40 -5.63
C GLU A 306 -7.36 13.89 -6.72
N LEU A 307 -6.52 14.79 -7.26
CA LEU A 307 -5.55 14.45 -8.29
C LEU A 307 -4.57 13.38 -7.79
N GLU A 308 -4.03 13.56 -6.59
CA GLU A 308 -3.16 12.58 -5.92
C GLU A 308 -3.86 11.23 -5.74
N TYR A 309 -5.14 11.23 -5.37
CA TYR A 309 -5.88 9.98 -5.10
C TYR A 309 -6.32 9.22 -6.36
N ILE A 310 -6.55 9.91 -7.48
CA ILE A 310 -7.03 9.30 -8.73
C ILE A 310 -5.87 8.82 -9.60
N VAL A 311 -4.76 9.57 -9.64
CA VAL A 311 -3.64 9.25 -10.53
C VAL A 311 -3.03 7.91 -10.13
N PRO A 312 -2.86 6.96 -11.09
CA PRO A 312 -2.20 5.70 -10.80
C PRO A 312 -0.78 5.91 -10.28
N GLY A 313 -0.35 5.10 -9.31
CA GLY A 313 0.99 5.19 -8.74
C GLY A 313 2.14 5.15 -9.78
N SER A 314 1.93 4.50 -10.93
CA SER A 314 2.91 4.45 -12.03
C SER A 314 3.04 5.76 -12.83
N GLN A 315 2.15 6.73 -12.61
CA GLN A 315 2.03 7.97 -13.36
C GLN A 315 2.19 9.22 -12.49
N LEU A 316 2.56 9.07 -11.21
CA LEU A 316 2.73 10.19 -10.28
C LEU A 316 3.74 11.25 -10.76
N SER A 317 4.77 10.82 -11.51
CA SER A 317 5.74 11.75 -12.11
C SER A 317 5.14 12.73 -13.12
N LEU A 318 3.93 12.45 -13.66
CA LEU A 318 3.24 13.36 -14.59
C LEU A 318 2.60 14.56 -13.87
N ILE A 319 2.35 14.45 -12.57
CA ILE A 319 1.76 15.51 -11.75
C ILE A 319 2.77 16.14 -10.78
N ASP A 320 4.07 15.81 -10.94
CA ASP A 320 5.17 16.22 -10.06
C ASP A 320 4.94 15.91 -8.57
N VAL A 321 4.25 14.80 -8.27
CA VAL A 321 4.03 14.28 -6.91
C VAL A 321 4.80 12.98 -6.73
N SER A 322 5.31 12.74 -5.52
CA SER A 322 5.91 11.47 -5.11
C SER A 322 5.27 10.98 -3.82
N HIS A 323 4.91 9.70 -3.78
CA HIS A 323 4.46 9.03 -2.56
C HIS A 323 5.38 7.84 -2.27
N GLY A 324 6.34 8.05 -1.38
CA GLY A 324 7.40 7.07 -1.11
C GLY A 324 8.06 6.55 -2.39
N ILE A 325 8.17 5.22 -2.54
CA ILE A 325 8.78 4.58 -3.73
C ILE A 325 7.84 4.43 -4.94
N LEU A 326 6.56 4.82 -4.84
CA LEU A 326 5.59 4.59 -5.92
C LEU A 326 5.93 5.38 -7.17
N GLY A 327 5.82 4.75 -8.34
CA GLY A 327 6.14 5.38 -9.62
C GLY A 327 7.63 5.37 -9.96
N HIS A 328 8.50 5.02 -9.01
CA HIS A 328 9.94 4.98 -9.29
C HIS A 328 10.27 3.78 -10.20
N PRO A 329 11.28 3.89 -11.07
CA PRO A 329 11.69 2.79 -11.95
C PRO A 329 12.18 1.55 -11.16
N LYS A 330 11.63 0.36 -11.44
CA LYS A 330 12.01 -0.90 -10.76
C LYS A 330 13.47 -1.29 -10.94
N LYS A 331 14.15 -0.73 -11.94
CA LYS A 331 15.60 -0.93 -12.18
C LYS A 331 16.47 -0.34 -11.07
N LEU A 332 15.96 0.64 -10.31
CA LEU A 332 16.66 1.31 -9.22
C LEU A 332 16.56 0.56 -7.89
N TYR A 333 15.71 -0.47 -7.82
CA TYR A 333 15.44 -1.19 -6.58
C TYR A 333 15.93 -2.63 -6.66
N ASN A 334 16.35 -3.15 -5.51
CA ASN A 334 16.59 -4.58 -5.34
C ASN A 334 15.27 -5.35 -5.10
N THR A 335 15.36 -6.68 -4.96
CA THR A 335 14.20 -7.54 -4.74
C THR A 335 13.43 -7.24 -3.46
N LEU A 336 14.08 -6.71 -2.43
CA LEU A 336 13.45 -6.26 -1.17
C LEU A 336 12.90 -4.83 -1.26
N LEU A 337 12.87 -4.24 -2.45
CA LEU A 337 12.49 -2.85 -2.70
C LEU A 337 13.33 -1.83 -1.92
N ASN A 338 14.61 -2.13 -1.69
CA ASN A 338 15.58 -1.14 -1.21
C ASN A 338 16.21 -0.43 -2.39
N LEU A 339 16.38 0.89 -2.25
CA LEU A 339 16.99 1.74 -3.27
C LEU A 339 18.47 1.42 -3.43
N ASP A 340 18.91 1.21 -4.67
CA ASP A 340 20.31 1.00 -5.02
C ASP A 340 20.98 2.32 -5.43
N TRP A 341 21.63 2.99 -4.46
CA TRP A 341 22.32 4.27 -4.68
C TRP A 341 23.32 4.27 -5.83
N PRO A 342 24.14 3.22 -6.05
CA PRO A 342 24.89 3.05 -7.29
C PRO A 342 24.03 3.24 -8.56
N ALA A 343 22.89 2.58 -8.68
CA ALA A 343 21.99 2.73 -9.84
C ALA A 343 21.48 4.17 -10.00
N VAL A 344 21.14 4.81 -8.89
CA VAL A 344 20.65 6.20 -8.85
C VAL A 344 21.73 7.14 -9.36
N ARG A 345 22.98 6.99 -8.90
CA ARG A 345 24.13 7.80 -9.36
C ARG A 345 24.38 7.68 -10.86
N TYR A 346 24.23 6.49 -11.43
CA TYR A 346 24.36 6.29 -12.88
C TYR A 346 23.12 6.71 -13.69
N SER A 347 22.03 7.15 -13.04
CA SER A 347 20.79 7.57 -13.70
C SER A 347 20.71 9.08 -13.97
N ASN A 348 21.78 9.84 -13.67
CA ASN A 348 21.91 11.28 -13.94
C ASN A 348 20.77 12.15 -13.38
N PHE A 349 20.20 11.78 -12.23
CA PHE A 349 19.28 12.66 -11.52
C PHE A 349 20.03 13.87 -10.95
N SER A 350 19.38 15.03 -10.94
CA SER A 350 19.91 16.27 -10.37
C SER A 350 18.79 17.03 -9.65
N GLU A 351 19.12 18.06 -8.87
CA GLU A 351 18.09 18.90 -8.24
C GLU A 351 17.13 19.54 -9.26
N GLN A 352 17.60 19.81 -10.47
CA GLN A 352 16.79 20.36 -11.58
C GLN A 352 16.01 19.27 -12.33
N TYR A 353 16.54 18.06 -12.39
CA TYR A 353 15.96 16.94 -13.13
C TYR A 353 15.85 15.70 -12.24
N ASP A 354 14.75 15.63 -11.50
CA ASP A 354 14.44 14.51 -10.63
C ASP A 354 12.92 14.24 -10.64
N PRO A 355 12.39 13.65 -11.71
CA PRO A 355 10.95 13.43 -11.89
C PRO A 355 10.33 12.48 -10.84
N TYR A 356 11.16 11.83 -10.03
CA TYR A 356 10.73 10.87 -9.01
C TYR A 356 11.02 11.36 -7.58
N HIS A 357 11.55 12.57 -7.41
CA HIS A 357 11.86 13.15 -6.09
C HIS A 357 12.79 12.25 -5.24
N ILE A 358 13.76 11.60 -5.89
CA ILE A 358 14.76 10.74 -5.23
C ILE A 358 15.87 11.60 -4.59
N ILE A 359 16.26 12.69 -5.23
CA ILE A 359 17.28 13.66 -4.78
C ILE A 359 16.61 14.88 -4.16
N ARG A 360 15.56 15.40 -4.80
CA ARG A 360 14.79 16.54 -4.29
C ARG A 360 14.19 16.15 -2.94
N ARG A 361 14.50 16.93 -1.91
CA ARG A 361 13.92 16.69 -0.58
C ARG A 361 12.43 17.00 -0.63
N PRO A 362 11.56 16.10 -0.13
CA PRO A 362 10.19 16.46 0.09
C PRO A 362 10.13 17.65 1.06
N HIS A 363 9.22 18.59 0.79
CA HIS A 363 9.05 19.78 1.62
C HIS A 363 7.57 20.00 1.92
N LEU A 364 7.30 20.72 3.01
CA LEU A 364 5.98 21.25 3.31
C LEU A 364 5.88 22.63 2.67
N ALA A 365 4.96 22.80 1.72
CA ALA A 365 4.67 24.09 1.13
C ALA A 365 4.15 25.04 2.21
N VAL A 366 4.69 26.27 2.27
CA VAL A 366 4.24 27.26 3.24
C VAL A 366 2.84 27.73 2.86
N PRO A 367 1.83 27.58 3.73
CA PRO A 367 0.46 28.00 3.44
C PRO A 367 0.37 29.51 3.31
N LYS A 368 -0.58 29.98 2.51
CA LYS A 368 -0.86 31.41 2.35
C LYS A 368 -1.57 31.94 3.60
N MET A 369 -1.34 33.20 3.95
CA MET A 369 -1.83 33.78 5.21
C MET A 369 -3.36 33.77 5.34
N ASP A 370 -4.11 33.84 4.24
CA ASP A 370 -5.59 33.84 4.26
C ASP A 370 -6.21 32.49 3.83
N GLU A 371 -5.44 31.41 3.79
CA GLU A 371 -5.88 30.14 3.20
C GLU A 371 -7.08 29.50 3.94
N LEU A 372 -7.16 29.69 5.26
CA LEU A 372 -8.33 29.27 6.04
C LEU A 372 -9.58 30.13 5.79
N LYS A 373 -9.43 31.40 5.40
CA LYS A 373 -10.57 32.24 5.02
C LYS A 373 -11.03 31.91 3.60
N MET A 374 -10.09 31.71 2.68
CA MET A 374 -10.37 31.27 1.31
C MET A 374 -11.13 29.94 1.30
N ARG A 375 -10.81 29.04 2.23
CA ARG A 375 -11.56 27.80 2.46
C ARG A 375 -13.06 28.04 2.71
N GLN A 376 -13.38 28.94 3.63
CA GLN A 376 -14.78 29.22 4.01
C GLN A 376 -15.57 29.88 2.90
N MET A 377 -14.88 30.56 1.98
CA MET A 377 -15.48 31.19 0.80
C MET A 377 -15.54 30.23 -0.40
N SER A 378 -15.12 28.97 -0.25
CA SER A 378 -15.12 28.02 -1.36
C SER A 378 -16.52 27.53 -1.69
N GLU A 379 -16.82 27.52 -2.98
CA GLU A 379 -18.07 27.00 -3.54
C GLU A 379 -17.88 25.59 -4.08
N SER A 380 -18.86 24.73 -3.85
CA SER A 380 -18.98 23.42 -4.47
C SER A 380 -20.15 23.43 -5.46
N TYR A 381 -19.92 22.89 -6.66
CA TYR A 381 -20.89 22.88 -7.76
C TYR A 381 -21.47 21.48 -7.98
N GLU A 382 -22.60 21.43 -8.67
CA GLU A 382 -23.24 20.17 -9.05
C GLU A 382 -22.35 19.29 -9.92
N HIS A 383 -22.46 17.99 -9.65
CA HIS A 383 -21.61 16.96 -10.21
C HIS A 383 -22.35 16.05 -11.19
N PHE A 384 -21.69 15.72 -12.31
CA PHE A 384 -22.26 14.89 -13.38
C PHE A 384 -21.39 13.68 -13.79
N TYR A 385 -20.13 13.58 -13.35
CA TYR A 385 -19.14 12.59 -13.86
C TYR A 385 -18.71 11.51 -12.86
N GLN A 386 -19.18 10.28 -12.98
CA GLN A 386 -18.68 9.19 -12.13
C GLN A 386 -17.27 8.78 -12.53
N ILE A 387 -16.38 8.66 -11.54
CA ILE A 387 -15.01 8.17 -11.73
C ILE A 387 -15.03 6.65 -11.57
N MET A 388 -14.65 5.95 -12.64
CA MET A 388 -14.51 4.50 -12.61
C MET A 388 -13.03 4.13 -12.42
N LYS A 389 -12.74 3.45 -11.32
CA LYS A 389 -11.40 2.87 -11.09
C LYS A 389 -11.34 1.48 -11.73
N VAL A 390 -10.36 1.27 -12.60
CA VAL A 390 -10.09 -0.05 -13.14
C VAL A 390 -9.31 -0.85 -12.11
N PHE A 391 -9.91 -1.95 -11.64
CA PHE A 391 -9.27 -2.87 -10.70
C PHE A 391 -9.11 -4.23 -11.36
N GLU A 392 -7.90 -4.78 -11.34
CA GLU A 392 -7.62 -6.11 -11.87
C GLU A 392 -8.12 -7.17 -10.87
N PRO A 393 -9.11 -8.01 -11.23
CA PRO A 393 -9.65 -9.00 -10.32
C PRO A 393 -8.60 -10.08 -10.03
N PHE A 394 -8.55 -10.53 -8.77
CA PHE A 394 -7.63 -11.56 -8.34
C PHE A 394 -8.33 -12.93 -8.35
N THR A 395 -7.76 -13.88 -9.09
CA THR A 395 -8.43 -15.17 -9.34
C THR A 395 -8.23 -16.14 -8.17
N HIS A 396 -9.15 -17.10 -8.04
CA HIS A 396 -9.05 -18.17 -7.03
C HIS A 396 -7.70 -18.92 -7.10
N GLN A 397 -7.18 -19.17 -8.30
CA GLN A 397 -5.88 -19.83 -8.49
C GLN A 397 -4.73 -18.99 -7.92
N GLN A 398 -4.78 -17.67 -8.09
CA GLN A 398 -3.77 -16.77 -7.53
C GLN A 398 -3.85 -16.71 -6.00
N VAL A 399 -5.06 -16.71 -5.41
CA VAL A 399 -5.22 -16.82 -3.95
C VAL A 399 -4.63 -18.13 -3.44
N CYS A 400 -4.97 -19.25 -4.07
CA CYS A 400 -4.44 -20.57 -3.72
C CYS A 400 -2.91 -20.64 -3.85
N LYS A 401 -2.31 -19.94 -4.82
CA LYS A 401 -0.85 -19.85 -4.97
C LYS A 401 -0.18 -19.20 -3.75
N TRP A 402 -0.79 -18.16 -3.20
CA TRP A 402 -0.28 -17.51 -1.98
C TRP A 402 -0.50 -18.37 -0.74
N VAL A 403 -1.68 -18.98 -0.57
CA VAL A 403 -1.96 -19.89 0.55
C VAL A 403 -0.96 -21.04 0.60
N LYS A 404 -0.50 -21.52 -0.57
CA LYS A 404 0.50 -22.58 -0.70
C LYS A 404 1.96 -22.08 -0.78
N ARG A 405 2.23 -20.81 -0.41
CA ARG A 405 3.58 -20.21 -0.50
C ARG A 405 4.66 -21.10 0.09
N ASP A 406 4.51 -21.54 1.33
CA ASP A 406 5.56 -22.30 2.02
C ASP A 406 5.76 -23.69 1.40
N ILE A 407 4.68 -24.31 0.91
CA ILE A 407 4.76 -25.57 0.15
C ILE A 407 5.53 -25.35 -1.15
N HIS A 408 5.28 -24.25 -1.86
CA HIS A 408 6.02 -23.90 -3.08
C HIS A 408 7.49 -23.63 -2.76
N ILE A 409 7.79 -22.89 -1.69
CA ILE A 409 9.17 -22.63 -1.26
C ILE A 409 9.89 -23.97 -0.98
N LEU A 410 9.28 -24.85 -0.21
CA LEU A 410 9.84 -26.17 0.08
C LEU A 410 10.03 -27.02 -1.18
N PHE A 411 9.08 -27.01 -2.12
CA PHE A 411 9.18 -27.71 -3.39
C PHE A 411 10.37 -27.24 -4.23
N PHE A 412 10.58 -25.93 -4.35
CA PHE A 412 11.72 -25.40 -5.08
C PHE A 412 13.06 -25.65 -4.37
N LYS A 413 13.07 -25.63 -3.02
CA LYS A 413 14.26 -26.00 -2.23
C LYS A 413 14.61 -27.49 -2.34
N SER A 414 13.63 -28.39 -2.49
CA SER A 414 13.85 -29.84 -2.59
C SER A 414 14.22 -30.34 -3.99
N GLY A 415 14.49 -29.45 -4.94
CA GLY A 415 14.89 -29.80 -6.31
C GLY A 415 13.80 -29.59 -7.37
N GLY A 416 12.68 -28.95 -7.01
CA GLY A 416 11.76 -28.36 -7.99
C GLY A 416 12.54 -27.44 -8.94
N LEU A 417 12.22 -27.48 -10.23
CA LEU A 417 13.02 -26.85 -11.28
C LEU A 417 13.02 -25.31 -11.12
N LEU A 418 13.96 -24.76 -10.34
CA LEU A 418 14.34 -23.35 -10.39
C LEU A 418 15.08 -23.13 -11.70
N THR A 419 14.35 -22.71 -12.72
CA THR A 419 14.92 -22.42 -14.03
C THR A 419 15.67 -21.10 -13.96
N ASN A 420 16.91 -21.12 -13.46
CA ASN A 420 17.87 -20.19 -14.00
C ASN A 420 18.05 -20.59 -15.47
N VAL A 421 17.81 -19.66 -16.41
CA VAL A 421 17.90 -19.94 -17.85
C VAL A 421 19.24 -20.60 -18.18
N VAL A 422 20.30 -20.18 -17.50
CA VAL A 422 21.65 -20.74 -17.63
C VAL A 422 21.69 -22.20 -17.16
N SER A 423 21.18 -22.55 -15.98
CA SER A 423 21.20 -23.94 -15.49
C SER A 423 20.28 -24.87 -16.27
N ARG A 424 19.21 -24.33 -16.87
CA ARG A 424 18.37 -25.05 -17.84
C ARG A 424 19.14 -25.33 -19.12
N CYS A 425 19.78 -24.32 -19.71
CA CYS A 425 20.60 -24.49 -20.91
C CYS A 425 21.79 -25.42 -20.65
N GLU A 426 22.47 -25.32 -19.51
CA GLU A 426 23.55 -26.21 -19.10
C GLU A 426 23.07 -27.65 -18.91
N LYS A 427 21.89 -27.87 -18.30
CA LYS A 427 21.30 -29.21 -18.20
C LYS A 427 20.83 -29.75 -19.55
N GLU A 428 20.26 -28.92 -20.42
CA GLU A 428 19.87 -29.30 -21.78
C GLU A 428 21.11 -29.64 -22.64
N LEU A 429 22.21 -28.91 -22.48
CA LEU A 429 23.51 -29.17 -23.13
C LEU A 429 24.23 -30.39 -22.56
N ALA A 430 24.12 -30.63 -21.25
CA ALA A 430 24.72 -31.79 -20.57
C ALA A 430 23.86 -33.06 -20.71
N SER A 431 22.59 -32.93 -21.08
CA SER A 431 21.73 -34.09 -21.35
C SER A 431 22.04 -34.67 -22.73
N GLU A 432 22.50 -35.92 -22.78
CA GLU A 432 22.59 -36.70 -24.03
C GLU A 432 21.20 -37.17 -24.53
N SER A 433 20.14 -36.88 -23.78
CA SER A 433 18.78 -37.23 -24.17
C SER A 433 18.38 -36.42 -25.40
N LYS A 434 18.28 -37.08 -26.55
CA LYS A 434 17.62 -36.54 -27.74
C LYS A 434 16.23 -36.07 -27.33
N GLY A 435 15.98 -34.78 -27.44
CA GLY A 435 14.66 -34.19 -27.19
C GLY A 435 13.57 -34.88 -28.01
N PRO A 436 12.29 -34.63 -27.69
CA PRO A 436 11.18 -35.22 -28.43
C PRO A 436 11.33 -34.91 -29.92
N ARG A 437 11.04 -35.92 -30.78
CA ARG A 437 11.09 -35.74 -32.23
C ARG A 437 10.27 -34.52 -32.64
N VAL A 438 10.75 -33.77 -33.63
CA VAL A 438 10.11 -32.54 -34.13
C VAL A 438 8.60 -32.74 -34.38
N ASP A 439 8.24 -33.92 -34.90
CA ASP A 439 6.88 -34.38 -35.15
C ASP A 439 6.00 -34.39 -33.88
N GLN A 440 6.56 -34.81 -32.73
CA GLN A 440 5.88 -34.80 -31.43
C GLN A 440 5.73 -33.39 -30.87
N ILE A 441 6.73 -32.53 -31.08
CA ILE A 441 6.67 -31.11 -30.69
C ILE A 441 5.55 -30.41 -31.48
N ILE A 442 5.50 -30.64 -32.79
CA ILE A 442 4.48 -30.11 -33.69
C ILE A 442 3.09 -30.63 -33.30
N SER A 443 2.95 -31.93 -33.05
CA SER A 443 1.69 -32.53 -32.59
C SER A 443 1.21 -31.95 -31.26
N ASN A 444 2.11 -31.75 -30.30
CA ASN A 444 1.76 -31.16 -29.01
C ASN A 444 1.39 -29.68 -29.14
N TYR A 445 2.10 -28.92 -29.97
CA TYR A 445 1.76 -27.54 -30.30
C TYR A 445 0.35 -27.45 -30.90
N PHE A 446 0.03 -28.26 -31.90
CA PHE A 446 -1.31 -28.28 -32.49
C PHE A 446 -2.39 -28.73 -31.50
N LYS A 447 -2.12 -29.70 -30.61
CA LYS A 447 -3.04 -30.07 -29.53
C LYS A 447 -3.31 -28.89 -28.59
N ILE A 448 -2.27 -28.18 -28.14
CA ILE A 448 -2.41 -27.02 -27.25
C ILE A 448 -3.17 -25.90 -27.96
N MET A 449 -2.81 -25.58 -29.21
CA MET A 449 -3.51 -24.56 -30.00
C MET A 449 -4.96 -24.93 -30.30
N SER A 450 -5.28 -26.21 -30.52
CA SER A 450 -6.65 -26.68 -30.69
C SER A 450 -7.48 -26.53 -29.42
N LYS A 451 -6.85 -26.71 -28.25
CA LYS A 451 -7.50 -26.54 -26.95
C LYS A 451 -7.77 -25.07 -26.64
N ILE A 452 -6.79 -24.19 -26.87
CA ILE A 452 -6.96 -22.74 -26.75
C ILE A 452 -8.07 -22.24 -27.67
N ARG A 453 -8.09 -22.66 -28.95
CA ARG A 453 -9.15 -22.29 -29.90
C ARG A 453 -10.53 -22.85 -29.54
N LYS A 454 -10.59 -23.93 -28.75
CA LYS A 454 -11.84 -24.52 -28.27
C LYS A 454 -12.35 -23.76 -27.04
N ASP A 455 -11.45 -23.42 -26.12
CA ASP A 455 -11.74 -22.59 -24.95
C ASP A 455 -12.20 -21.17 -25.37
N ASP A 456 -11.62 -20.58 -26.43
CA ASP A 456 -12.10 -19.31 -27.01
C ASP A 456 -13.51 -19.42 -27.61
N LYS A 457 -13.82 -20.55 -28.27
CA LYS A 457 -15.17 -20.79 -28.85
C LYS A 457 -16.23 -21.05 -27.79
N ASP A 458 -15.86 -21.66 -26.67
CA ASP A 458 -16.76 -21.91 -25.55
C ASP A 458 -16.98 -20.61 -24.74
N ALA A 459 -15.97 -19.75 -24.61
CA ALA A 459 -16.10 -18.39 -24.05
C ALA A 459 -17.03 -17.49 -24.90
N ASP A 460 -16.95 -17.56 -26.23
CA ASP A 460 -17.86 -16.81 -27.11
C ASP A 460 -19.31 -17.35 -27.05
N ARG A 461 -19.52 -18.65 -26.84
CA ARG A 461 -20.88 -19.23 -26.70
C ARG A 461 -21.59 -18.82 -25.40
N ASP A 462 -20.85 -18.69 -24.31
CA ASP A 462 -21.40 -18.24 -23.02
C ASP A 462 -21.69 -16.72 -23.02
N SER A 463 -20.99 -15.95 -23.87
CA SER A 463 -21.27 -14.51 -24.06
C SER A 463 -22.48 -14.22 -24.96
N ILE A 464 -22.76 -15.09 -25.94
CA ILE A 464 -23.90 -14.91 -26.88
C ILE A 464 -25.23 -15.38 -26.28
N THR A 465 -25.21 -16.34 -25.34
CA THR A 465 -26.45 -16.87 -24.72
C THR A 465 -27.02 -15.98 -23.61
N THR A 466 -26.28 -14.99 -23.13
CA THR A 466 -26.74 -14.04 -22.11
C THR A 466 -27.32 -12.73 -22.67
N THR A 467 -27.32 -12.52 -24.00
CA THR A 467 -27.76 -11.27 -24.66
C THR A 467 -28.98 -11.39 -25.59
N ARG A 468 -29.67 -12.54 -25.65
CA ARG A 468 -30.97 -12.66 -26.37
C ARG A 468 -32.03 -13.35 -25.52
N GLY A 469 -32.75 -12.55 -24.75
CA GLY A 469 -33.91 -13.01 -23.97
C GLY A 469 -34.71 -11.87 -23.37
N GLY A 470 -35.06 -10.86 -24.17
CA GLY A 470 -35.83 -9.70 -23.72
C GLY A 470 -36.90 -9.29 -24.73
N SER A 471 -38.17 -9.44 -24.29
CA SER A 471 -39.37 -8.69 -24.70
C SER A 471 -40.35 -9.30 -25.74
N VAL A 472 -41.54 -9.60 -25.19
CA VAL A 472 -42.91 -9.24 -25.64
C VAL A 472 -43.83 -10.36 -26.18
N ALA A 473 -44.64 -10.84 -25.23
CA ALA A 473 -46.12 -10.88 -25.19
C ALA A 473 -46.97 -11.81 -26.09
N SER A 474 -47.95 -12.41 -25.40
CA SER A 474 -49.35 -12.59 -25.80
C SER A 474 -49.71 -13.74 -26.76
N ARG A 475 -50.42 -14.76 -26.24
CA ARG A 475 -51.84 -15.02 -26.56
C ARG A 475 -52.43 -16.19 -25.75
N TYR A 476 -53.63 -15.93 -25.24
CA TYR A 476 -54.62 -16.89 -24.76
C TYR A 476 -54.88 -18.05 -25.75
N SER A 477 -55.16 -19.25 -25.24
CA SER A 477 -56.37 -20.04 -25.60
C SER A 477 -56.49 -21.34 -24.80
N PHE A 478 -57.69 -21.57 -24.30
CA PHE A 478 -58.25 -22.78 -23.70
C PHE A 478 -58.04 -24.05 -24.55
N LYS A 479 -57.85 -25.20 -23.88
CA LYS A 479 -58.84 -26.31 -23.94
C LYS A 479 -58.59 -27.37 -22.86
N ALA A 480 -59.70 -27.76 -22.27
CA ALA A 480 -59.84 -28.68 -21.16
C ALA A 480 -59.87 -30.16 -21.60
N SER A 481 -59.58 -31.02 -20.62
CA SER A 481 -60.34 -32.21 -20.24
C SER A 481 -60.46 -33.38 -21.22
N ARG A 482 -59.93 -34.53 -20.75
CA ARG A 482 -60.52 -35.88 -20.66
C ARG A 482 -59.41 -36.92 -20.89
N LYS A 483 -59.30 -38.05 -20.21
CA LYS A 483 -59.94 -38.70 -19.06
C LYS A 483 -59.23 -40.07 -18.98
N THR A 484 -59.04 -40.61 -17.76
CA THR A 484 -59.05 -42.06 -17.40
C THR A 484 -58.11 -43.01 -18.14
N LEU A 485 -57.30 -43.84 -17.48
CA LEU A 485 -57.53 -44.66 -16.28
C LEU A 485 -56.36 -44.57 -15.30
#